data_AF-A0A2X3K5T3-F1
#
_entry.id   AF-A0A2X3K5T3-F1
#
_cell.length_a   1.000
_cell.length_b   1.000
_cell.length_c   1.000
_cell.angle_alpha   90.00
_cell.angle_beta   90.00
_cell.angle_gamma   90.00
#
_symmetry.space_group_name_H-M   'P 1'
#
loop_
_entity.id
_entity.type
_entity.pdbx_description
1 polymer ?
#
loop_
_entity_poly.entity_id
_entity_poly.type
_entity_poly.pdbx_seq_one_letter_code
_entity_poly.pdbx_strand_id
1 'polypeptide(L)' 'MAKISAVERGHFLTVIPHFAWRLVNPATLKYFDAPHRPMYMQEYLYSIRNHRYTATMLQHIAEDRDGTSH' A
#
# COMPACT_ATOMS: atom_id res chain seq x y z
N MET A 1 -12.20 -6.01 3.90
CA MET A 1 -13.52 -6.13 3.22
C MET A 1 -14.55 -5.14 3.73
N ALA A 2 -14.83 -5.03 5.04
CA ALA A 2 -15.93 -4.17 5.55
C ALA A 2 -15.77 -2.65 5.35
N LYS A 3 -14.53 -2.12 5.37
CA LYS A 3 -14.29 -0.68 5.18
C LYS A 3 -14.44 -0.28 3.70
N ILE A 4 -13.74 -0.93 2.77
CA ILE A 4 -13.79 -0.58 1.34
C ILE A 4 -15.23 -0.46 0.81
N SER A 5 -16.10 -1.42 1.17
CA SER A 5 -17.51 -1.43 0.72
C SER A 5 -18.39 -0.32 1.31
N ALA A 6 -17.99 0.36 2.39
CA ALA A 6 -18.75 1.49 2.92
C ALA A 6 -18.22 2.86 2.42
N VAL A 7 -17.00 2.91 1.86
CA VAL A 7 -16.53 4.08 1.05
C VAL A 7 -17.32 4.14 -0.24
N GLU A 8 -17.47 2.98 -0.91
CA GLU A 8 -18.22 2.86 -2.17
C GLU A 8 -19.70 3.24 -2.03
N ARG A 9 -20.26 3.16 -0.81
CA ARG A 9 -21.63 3.58 -0.49
C ARG A 9 -21.73 5.04 0.00
N GLY A 10 -20.63 5.79 0.00
CA GLY A 10 -20.60 7.21 0.35
C GLY A 10 -20.75 7.53 1.84
N HIS A 11 -20.63 6.53 2.73
CA HIS A 11 -20.87 6.73 4.16
C HIS A 11 -19.64 7.24 4.93
N PHE A 12 -18.44 7.17 4.34
CA PHE A 12 -17.22 7.66 5.00
C PHE A 12 -16.07 7.96 4.01
N LEU A 13 -15.10 8.75 4.47
CA LEU A 13 -13.83 9.02 3.80
C LEU A 13 -12.69 8.25 4.49
N THR A 14 -11.74 7.73 3.71
CA THR A 14 -10.54 7.06 4.23
C THR A 14 -9.29 7.61 3.57
N VAL A 15 -8.23 7.74 4.36
CA VAL A 15 -6.88 7.96 3.85
C VAL A 15 -6.29 6.62 3.43
N ILE A 16 -5.61 6.57 2.29
CA ILE A 16 -4.89 5.38 1.80
C ILE A 16 -3.44 5.76 1.46
N PRO A 17 -2.49 4.81 1.49
CA PRO A 17 -1.14 5.06 0.96
C PRO A 17 -1.20 5.47 -0.51
N HIS A 18 -0.30 6.39 -0.91
CA HIS A 18 -0.29 6.95 -2.27
C HIS A 18 -0.03 5.92 -3.39
N PHE A 19 0.44 4.71 -3.12
CA PHE A 19 0.50 3.70 -4.19
C PHE A 19 -0.83 2.96 -4.38
N ALA A 20 -1.68 2.93 -3.35
CA ALA A 20 -2.87 2.08 -3.30
C ALA A 20 -4.02 2.59 -4.18
N TRP A 21 -4.08 3.88 -4.52
CA TRP A 21 -5.11 4.42 -5.42
C TRP A 21 -5.04 3.82 -6.83
N ARG A 22 -3.86 3.32 -7.25
CA ARG A 22 -3.69 2.59 -8.51
C ARG A 22 -4.27 1.16 -8.47
N LEU A 23 -4.51 0.63 -7.28
CA LEU A 23 -4.99 -0.74 -7.04
C LEU A 23 -6.50 -0.80 -6.74
N VAL A 24 -7.15 0.36 -6.55
CA VAL A 24 -8.59 0.47 -6.32
C VAL A 24 -9.29 1.03 -7.55
N ASN A 25 -10.53 0.59 -7.79
CA ASN A 25 -11.26 0.89 -9.02
C ASN A 25 -11.54 2.41 -9.15
N PRO A 26 -10.93 3.11 -10.13
CA PRO A 26 -11.15 4.54 -10.32
C PRO A 26 -12.52 4.87 -10.92
N ALA A 27 -13.25 3.89 -11.47
CA ALA A 27 -14.55 4.13 -12.08
C ALA A 27 -15.65 4.49 -11.07
N THR A 28 -15.48 4.10 -9.80
CA THR A 28 -16.46 4.32 -8.73
C THR A 28 -15.97 5.24 -7.62
N LEU A 29 -14.69 5.66 -7.64
CA LEU A 29 -14.06 6.41 -6.55
C LEU A 29 -13.47 7.73 -7.05
N LYS A 30 -13.70 8.81 -6.29
CA LYS A 30 -13.08 10.12 -6.49
C LYS A 30 -11.99 10.34 -5.45
N TYR A 31 -10.79 10.70 -5.90
CA TYR A 31 -9.63 10.95 -5.04
C TYR A 31 -9.49 12.45 -4.76
N PHE A 32 -9.03 12.76 -3.54
CA PHE A 32 -8.75 14.12 -3.08
C PHE A 32 -7.42 14.10 -2.32
N ASP A 33 -6.73 15.24 -2.31
CA ASP A 33 -5.59 15.42 -1.42
C ASP A 33 -6.06 15.36 0.03
N ALA A 34 -5.38 14.54 0.84
CA ALA A 34 -5.65 14.50 2.27
C ALA A 34 -5.23 15.85 2.89
N PRO A 35 -6.04 16.44 3.78
CA PRO A 35 -5.67 17.67 4.46
C PRO A 35 -4.47 17.43 5.39
N HIS A 36 -3.64 18.46 5.57
CA HIS A 36 -2.37 18.43 6.33
C HIS A 36 -1.20 17.76 5.59
N ARG A 37 -0.04 17.68 6.25
CA ARG A 37 1.16 17.08 5.68
C ARG A 37 0.95 15.58 5.46
N PRO A 38 1.52 15.01 4.38
CA PRO A 38 1.51 13.56 4.17
C PRO A 38 2.01 12.84 5.42
N MET A 39 1.22 11.88 5.89
CA MET A 39 1.67 10.99 6.95
C MET A 39 2.70 10.04 6.36
N TYR A 40 3.98 10.23 6.71
CA TYR A 40 4.99 9.23 6.39
C TYR A 40 4.70 7.99 7.22
N MET A 41 4.23 6.93 6.58
CA MET A 41 3.98 5.66 7.25
C MET A 41 5.23 4.80 7.13
N GLN A 42 5.87 4.49 8.26
CA GLN A 42 7.02 3.60 8.27
C GLN A 42 6.58 2.19 7.86
N GLU A 43 7.35 1.58 6.96
CA GLU A 43 7.10 0.23 6.47
C GLU A 43 7.87 -0.80 7.31
N TYR A 44 7.18 -1.87 7.69
CA TYR A 44 7.78 -3.01 8.39
C TYR A 44 7.53 -4.28 7.59
N LEU A 45 8.59 -5.05 7.36
CA LEU A 45 8.48 -6.42 6.87
C LEU A 45 8.49 -7.36 8.08
N TYR A 46 7.54 -8.29 8.13
CA TYR A 46 7.51 -9.34 9.14
C TYR A 46 7.45 -10.70 8.46
N SER A 47 8.13 -11.68 9.04
CA SER A 47 8.09 -13.06 8.58
C SER A 47 7.99 -14.01 9.77
N ILE A 48 7.64 -15.26 9.48
CA ILE A 48 7.74 -16.34 10.46
C ILE A 48 9.20 -16.50 10.86
N ARG A 49 9.47 -16.62 12.17
CA ARG A 49 10.82 -16.82 12.68
C ARG A 49 11.50 -18.01 11.97
N ASN A 50 12.77 -17.85 11.62
CA ASN A 50 13.59 -18.87 10.95
C ASN A 50 13.09 -19.35 9.58
N HIS A 51 12.25 -18.57 8.88
CA HIS A 51 11.87 -18.91 7.51
C HIS A 51 13.09 -18.82 6.57
N ARG A 52 13.47 -19.98 5.99
CA ARG A 52 14.73 -20.17 5.24
C ARG A 52 14.94 -19.21 4.08
N TYR A 53 13.86 -18.75 3.45
CA TYR A 53 13.92 -17.88 2.27
C TYR A 53 13.81 -16.38 2.58
N THR A 54 13.81 -15.97 3.86
CA THR A 54 13.65 -14.56 4.22
C THR A 54 14.76 -13.70 3.62
N ALA A 55 16.01 -14.14 3.67
CA ALA A 55 17.14 -13.39 3.11
C ALA A 55 17.01 -13.16 1.59
N THR A 56 16.67 -14.22 0.85
CA THR A 56 16.44 -14.14 -0.60
C THR A 56 15.28 -13.20 -0.94
N MET A 57 14.18 -13.24 -0.19
CA MET A 57 13.05 -12.34 -0.42
C MET A 57 13.40 -10.88 -0.14
N LEU A 58 14.20 -10.61 0.90
CA LEU A 58 14.69 -9.25 1.17
C LEU A 58 15.57 -8.72 0.04
N GLN A 59 16.40 -9.57 -0.56
CA GLN A 59 17.22 -9.20 -1.72
C GLN A 59 16.35 -8.83 -2.93
N HIS A 60 15.37 -9.67 -3.30
CA HIS A 60 14.48 -9.37 -4.43
C HIS A 60 13.70 -8.06 -4.22
N ILE A 61 13.28 -7.77 -2.98
CA ILE A 61 12.59 -6.50 -2.65
C ILE A 61 13.53 -5.31 -2.84
N ALA A 62 14.81 -5.43 -2.47
CA ALA A 62 15.79 -4.37 -2.68
C ALA A 62 16.03 -4.13 -4.18
N GLU A 63 16.21 -5.19 -4.95
CA GLU A 63 16.42 -5.14 -6.41
C GLU A 63 15.24 -4.50 -7.16
N ASP A 64 14.00 -4.79 -6.73
CA ASP A 64 12.78 -4.19 -7.29
C ASP A 64 12.67 -2.70 -6.95
N ARG A 65 13.03 -2.30 -5.73
CA ARG A 65 13.00 -0.90 -5.28
C ARG A 65 14.02 -0.01 -5.97
N ASP A 66 15.22 -0.54 -6.21
CA ASP A 66 16.30 0.20 -6.85
C ASP A 66 16.08 0.32 -8.38
N GLY A 67 15.04 -0.30 -8.92
CA GLY A 67 14.67 -0.20 -10.34
C GLY A 67 15.66 -0.87 -11.27
N THR A 68 16.50 -1.79 -10.77
CA THR A 68 17.52 -2.52 -11.54
C THR A 68 16.99 -3.72 -12.31
N SER A 69 15.67 -3.84 -12.47
CA SER A 69 15.09 -4.83 -13.39
C SER A 69 15.32 -4.38 -14.84
N HIS A 70 16.34 -4.97 -15.46
CA HIS A 70 16.61 -4.93 -16.90
C HIS A 70 15.48 -5.55 -17.72
#